data_AF-A0A0P0NVS2-F1
#
_entry.id   AF-A0A0P0NVS2-F1
#
_cell.length_a   1.000
_cell.length_b   1.000
_cell.length_c   1.000
_cell.angle_alpha   90.00
_cell.angle_beta   90.00
_cell.angle_gamma   90.00
#
_symmetry.space_group_name_H-M   'P 1'
#
loop_
_entity.id
_entity.type
_entity.pdbx_description
1 polymer ?
#
loop_
_entity_poly.entity_id
_entity_poly.type
_entity_poly.pdbx_seq_one_letter_code
_entity_poly.pdbx_strand_id
1 'polypeptide(L)'
;MGQEDTLYEAPLSVYTEVYTETDVGILIKNPDAERAVRELAELTGESLTTAVEIAVRERLAAKRREARPHRPRSAAEMDAITRKYLTPEALAGLLPPITKTDFDDLNEIPGYDGSET
;
A
#
# COMPACT_ATOMS: atom_id res chain seq x y z
N MET A 1 16.38 47.51 37.19
CA MET A 1 14.93 47.73 37.03
C MET A 1 14.63 47.51 35.56
N GLY A 2 13.81 46.50 35.25
CA GLY A 2 13.59 45.95 33.91
C GLY A 2 14.74 45.03 33.49
N GLN A 3 14.54 43.81 32.99
CA GLN A 3 13.41 43.30 32.21
C GLN A 3 13.13 41.84 32.57
N GLU A 4 11.86 41.49 32.43
CA GLU A 4 11.24 40.24 32.82
C GLU A 4 11.33 39.32 31.60
N ASP A 5 12.28 38.38 31.62
CA ASP A 5 12.44 37.41 30.54
C ASP A 5 11.53 36.21 30.82
N THR A 6 10.44 36.19 30.06
CA THR A 6 9.39 35.19 30.11
C THR A 6 9.80 34.01 29.22
N LEU A 7 10.31 32.95 29.83
CA LEU A 7 10.50 31.67 29.15
C LEU A 7 9.80 30.57 29.93
N TYR A 8 8.53 30.36 29.57
CA TYR A 8 7.89 29.06 29.37
C TYR A 8 8.60 27.86 30.04
N GLU A 9 8.37 27.66 31.34
CA GLU A 9 8.60 26.35 31.95
C GLU A 9 7.46 25.41 31.55
N ALA A 10 7.48 24.95 30.30
CA ALA A 10 6.83 23.70 29.98
C ALA A 10 7.68 22.59 30.61
N PRO A 11 7.14 21.73 31.49
CA PRO A 11 7.90 20.58 31.94
C PRO A 11 8.23 19.73 30.72
N LEU A 12 9.52 19.65 30.40
CA LEU A 12 10.06 18.70 29.43
C LEU A 12 9.48 17.33 29.79
N SER A 13 8.61 16.84 28.92
CA SER A 13 7.97 15.53 29.04
C SER A 13 9.06 14.49 29.26
N VAL A 14 9.02 13.84 30.42
CA VAL A 14 9.93 12.75 30.85
C VAL A 14 9.86 11.52 29.93
N TYR A 15 9.18 11.60 28.78
CA TYR A 15 8.87 10.49 27.89
C TYR A 15 9.62 10.47 26.55
N THR A 16 10.52 11.41 26.26
CA THR A 16 11.24 11.45 24.97
C THR A 16 12.76 11.54 25.14
N GLU A 17 13.32 10.75 26.05
CA GLU A 17 14.77 10.50 26.02
C GLU A 17 15.02 9.00 26.13
N VAL A 18 15.85 8.49 25.20
CA VAL A 18 16.34 7.11 25.04
C VAL A 18 15.45 6.15 24.22
N TYR A 19 15.60 6.19 22.89
CA TYR A 19 15.60 4.98 22.06
C TYR A 19 16.68 5.11 20.99
N THR A 20 17.92 4.77 21.37
CA THR A 20 18.99 4.50 20.42
C THR A 20 18.78 3.10 19.84
N GLU A 21 18.48 3.04 18.54
CA GLU A 21 18.55 1.92 17.61
C GLU A 21 18.86 0.52 18.22
N THR A 22 17.84 -0.25 18.60
CA THR A 22 17.65 -1.71 18.34
C THR A 22 16.28 -2.20 18.86
N ASP A 23 15.68 -1.56 19.87
CA ASP A 23 14.37 -2.00 20.40
C ASP A 23 13.20 -1.21 19.80
N VAL A 24 12.65 -1.74 18.71
CA VAL A 24 11.41 -1.21 18.12
C VAL A 24 10.21 -1.78 18.89
N GLY A 25 9.59 -0.95 19.73
CA GLY A 25 8.38 -1.30 20.46
C GLY A 25 7.10 -1.08 19.63
N ILE A 26 6.16 -2.01 19.69
CA ILE A 26 4.81 -1.83 19.13
C ILE A 26 3.88 -1.31 20.23
N LEU A 27 3.31 -0.11 20.03
CA LEU A 27 2.27 0.43 20.91
C LEU A 27 0.87 0.08 20.38
N ILE A 28 0.12 -0.73 21.12
CA ILE A 28 -1.26 -1.05 20.83
C ILE A 28 -2.18 -0.11 21.63
N LYS A 29 -2.84 0.85 20.96
CA LYS A 29 -3.77 1.79 21.61
C LYS A 29 -5.16 1.21 21.88
N ASN A 30 -5.49 0.07 21.27
CA ASN A 30 -6.78 -0.61 21.47
C ASN A 30 -6.67 -1.56 22.68
N PRO A 31 -7.43 -1.34 23.77
CA PRO A 31 -7.33 -2.15 24.98
C PRO A 31 -7.75 -3.61 24.79
N ASP A 32 -8.69 -3.89 23.88
CA ASP A 32 -9.13 -5.25 23.61
C ASP A 32 -8.07 -6.05 22.85
N ALA A 33 -7.36 -5.39 21.93
CA ALA A 33 -6.26 -6.00 21.21
C ALA A 33 -5.07 -6.30 22.14
N GLU A 34 -4.78 -5.40 23.08
CA GLU A 34 -3.74 -5.63 24.09
C GLU A 34 -4.07 -6.82 24.99
N ARG A 35 -5.31 -6.88 25.50
CA ARG A 35 -5.80 -7.99 26.32
C ARG A 35 -5.71 -9.32 25.57
N ALA A 36 -6.14 -9.34 24.31
CA ALA A 36 -6.09 -10.55 23.47
C ALA A 36 -4.65 -11.04 23.23
N VAL A 37 -3.70 -10.12 23.04
CA VAL A 37 -2.27 -10.46 22.89
C VAL A 37 -1.71 -11.04 24.19
N ARG A 38 -2.08 -10.47 25.35
CA ARG A 38 -1.68 -11.01 26.65
C ARG A 38 -2.24 -12.41 26.88
N GLU A 39 -3.53 -12.59 26.65
CA GLU A 39 -4.18 -13.89 26.80
C GLU A 39 -3.53 -14.95 25.88
N LEU A 40 -3.23 -14.59 24.63
CA LEU A 40 -2.54 -15.47 23.69
C LEU A 40 -1.15 -15.87 24.23
N ALA A 41 -0.37 -14.91 24.69
CA ALA A 41 0.97 -15.16 25.25
C ALA A 41 0.92 -16.03 26.52
N GLU A 42 -0.05 -15.81 27.40
CA GLU A 42 -0.26 -16.64 28.60
C GLU A 42 -0.63 -18.08 28.24
N LEU A 43 -1.50 -18.28 27.24
CA LEU A 43 -1.92 -19.59 26.79
C LEU A 43 -0.81 -20.36 26.06
N THR A 44 0.04 -19.68 25.30
CA THR A 44 1.15 -20.31 24.57
C THR A 44 2.45 -20.41 25.38
N GLY A 45 2.57 -19.65 26.47
CA GLY A 45 3.81 -19.53 27.24
C GLY A 45 4.90 -18.73 26.52
N GLU A 46 4.53 -17.96 25.51
CA GLU A 46 5.44 -17.18 24.68
C GLU A 46 5.56 -15.73 25.17
N SER A 47 6.56 -15.00 24.68
CA SER A 47 6.60 -13.54 24.88
C SER A 47 5.50 -12.85 24.08
N LEU A 48 5.04 -11.67 24.52
CA LEU A 48 4.05 -10.86 23.77
C LEU A 48 4.50 -10.61 22.32
N THR A 49 5.80 -10.34 22.12
CA THR A 49 6.40 -10.12 20.80
C THR A 49 6.29 -11.37 19.93
N THR A 50 6.63 -12.54 20.49
CA THR A 50 6.57 -13.83 19.77
C THR A 50 5.13 -14.19 19.41
N ALA A 51 4.19 -14.05 20.35
CA ALA A 51 2.78 -14.33 20.13
C ALA A 51 2.20 -13.44 19.01
N VAL A 52 2.53 -12.14 19.00
CA VAL A 52 2.13 -11.22 17.93
C VAL A 52 2.79 -11.57 16.60
N GLU A 53 4.09 -11.87 16.59
CA GLU A 53 4.81 -12.23 15.38
C GLU A 53 4.15 -13.44 14.70
N ILE A 54 3.93 -14.52 15.45
CA ILE A 54 3.35 -15.76 14.94
C ILE A 54 1.94 -15.50 14.40
N ALA A 55 1.06 -14.87 15.19
CA ALA A 55 -0.31 -14.58 14.79
C ALA A 55 -0.38 -13.73 13.51
N VAL A 56 0.48 -12.71 13.39
CA VAL A 56 0.56 -11.86 12.19
C VAL A 56 1.08 -12.64 10.99
N ARG A 57 2.13 -13.46 11.16
CA ARG A 57 2.70 -14.26 10.07
C ARG A 57 1.71 -15.29 9.55
N GLU A 58 1.01 -15.97 10.44
CA GLU A 58 -0.05 -16.91 10.08
C GLU A 58 -1.18 -16.23 9.31
N ARG A 59 -1.64 -15.08 9.80
CA ARG A 59 -2.72 -14.33 9.13
C ARG A 59 -2.30 -13.84 7.76
N LEU A 60 -1.06 -13.34 7.62
CA LEU A 60 -0.48 -12.95 6.34
C LEU A 60 -0.33 -14.13 5.39
N ALA A 61 0.13 -15.29 5.88
CA ALA A 61 0.26 -16.50 5.06
C ALA A 61 -1.10 -16.97 4.55
N ALA A 62 -2.14 -16.98 5.39
CA ALA A 62 -3.50 -17.28 4.99
C ALA A 62 -4.00 -16.31 3.90
N LYS A 63 -3.78 -15.00 4.10
CA LYS A 63 -4.19 -13.97 3.12
C LYS A 63 -3.43 -14.06 1.80
N ARG A 64 -2.13 -14.38 1.84
CA ARG A 64 -1.32 -14.60 0.63
C ARG A 64 -1.74 -15.85 -0.13
N ARG A 65 -2.24 -16.89 0.54
CA ARG A 65 -2.81 -18.07 -0.11
C ARG A 65 -4.19 -17.79 -0.73
N GLU A 66 -5.02 -16.96 -0.08
CA GLU A 66 -6.30 -16.50 -0.63
C GLU A 66 -6.12 -15.61 -1.87
N ALA A 67 -5.09 -14.78 -1.86
CA ALA A 67 -4.72 -13.99 -3.03
C ALA A 67 -4.34 -14.95 -4.18
N ARG A 68 -5.21 -15.06 -5.19
CA ARG A 68 -4.88 -15.81 -6.40
C ARG A 68 -3.57 -15.25 -6.94
N PRO A 69 -2.52 -16.07 -7.12
CA PRO A 69 -1.30 -15.59 -7.72
C PRO A 69 -1.67 -14.98 -9.08
N HIS A 70 -1.20 -13.77 -9.34
CA HIS A 70 -1.30 -13.17 -10.67
C HIS A 70 -0.57 -14.11 -11.63
N ARG A 71 -1.32 -14.96 -12.32
CA ARG A 71 -0.78 -15.85 -13.34
C ARG A 71 -0.62 -14.99 -14.60
N PRO A 72 0.61 -14.69 -15.04
CA PRO A 72 0.79 -14.06 -16.35
C PRO A 72 0.15 -14.97 -17.39
N ARG A 73 -0.68 -14.40 -18.26
CA ARG A 73 -1.28 -15.13 -19.37
C ARG A 73 -0.19 -15.45 -20.39
N SER A 74 -0.22 -16.66 -20.94
CA SER A 74 0.59 -17.01 -22.10
C SER A 74 0.15 -16.21 -23.34
N ALA A 75 1.04 -16.05 -24.32
CA ALA A 75 0.69 -15.44 -25.61
C ALA A 75 -0.54 -16.11 -26.24
N ALA A 76 -0.60 -17.45 -26.20
CA ALA A 76 -1.73 -18.21 -26.73
C ALA A 76 -3.07 -17.89 -26.02
N GLU A 77 -3.05 -17.66 -24.70
CA GLU A 77 -4.24 -17.23 -23.96
C GLU A 77 -4.66 -15.81 -24.32
N MET A 78 -3.70 -14.91 -24.54
CA MET A 78 -3.99 -13.55 -25.01
C MET A 78 -4.61 -13.59 -26.40
N ASP A 79 -4.04 -14.36 -27.32
CA ASP A 79 -4.58 -14.55 -28.67
C ASP A 79 -5.99 -15.17 -28.66
N ALA A 80 -6.24 -16.11 -27.74
CA ALA A 80 -7.57 -16.68 -27.56
C ALA A 80 -8.59 -15.65 -27.06
N ILE A 81 -8.20 -14.77 -26.13
CA ILE A 81 -9.04 -13.66 -25.68
C ILE A 81 -9.30 -12.69 -26.83
N THR A 82 -8.25 -12.29 -27.57
CA THR A 82 -8.39 -11.40 -28.73
C THR A 82 -9.36 -11.99 -29.75
N ARG A 83 -9.19 -13.26 -30.15
CA ARG A 83 -10.12 -13.92 -31.09
C ARG A 83 -11.54 -14.06 -30.58
N LYS A 84 -11.74 -14.15 -29.26
CA LYS A 84 -13.08 -14.23 -28.65
C LYS A 84 -13.87 -12.93 -28.83
N TYR A 85 -13.20 -11.77 -28.75
CA TYR A 85 -13.87 -10.47 -28.76
C TYR A 85 -13.73 -9.72 -30.09
N LEU A 86 -12.61 -9.93 -30.80
CA LEU A 86 -12.35 -9.34 -32.10
C LEU A 86 -12.91 -10.24 -33.21
N THR A 87 -14.23 -10.35 -33.26
CA THR A 87 -14.92 -11.08 -34.34
C THR A 87 -14.75 -10.35 -35.67
N PRO A 88 -15.00 -11.01 -36.83
CA PRO A 88 -14.96 -10.32 -38.13
C PRO A 88 -15.85 -9.07 -38.19
N GLU A 89 -17.01 -9.11 -37.53
CA GLU A 89 -17.94 -7.98 -37.44
C GLU A 89 -17.39 -6.86 -36.55
N ALA A 90 -16.78 -7.20 -35.41
CA ALA A 90 -16.13 -6.23 -34.54
C ALA A 90 -14.94 -5.57 -35.25
N LEU A 91 -14.18 -6.34 -36.03
CA LEU A 91 -13.06 -5.84 -36.83
C LEU A 91 -13.53 -4.89 -37.93
N ALA A 92 -14.64 -5.21 -38.60
CA ALA A 92 -15.24 -4.37 -39.64
C ALA A 92 -15.80 -3.05 -39.09
N GLY A 93 -16.21 -3.02 -37.83
CA GLY A 93 -16.69 -1.83 -37.13
C GLY A 93 -15.61 -1.02 -36.41
N LEU A 94 -14.34 -1.42 -36.49
CA LEU A 94 -13.25 -0.61 -35.93
C LEU A 94 -13.11 0.69 -36.71
N LEU A 95 -12.78 1.75 -35.98
CA LEU A 95 -12.36 3.00 -36.59
C LEU A 95 -11.17 2.72 -37.54
N PRO A 96 -11.07 3.43 -38.68
CA PRO A 96 -9.90 3.36 -39.52
C PRO A 96 -8.65 3.67 -38.68
N PRO A 97 -7.45 3.22 -39.10
CA PRO A 97 -6.22 3.52 -38.39
C PRO A 97 -6.14 5.02 -38.10
N ILE A 98 -6.24 5.40 -36.82
CA ILE A 98 -6.20 6.79 -36.41
C ILE A 98 -4.82 7.34 -36.75
N THR A 99 -4.78 8.50 -37.39
CA THR A 99 -3.51 9.17 -37.64
C THR A 99 -3.00 9.77 -36.34
N LYS A 100 -1.70 10.06 -36.28
CA LYS A 100 -1.11 10.76 -35.13
C LYS A 100 -1.79 12.12 -34.91
N THR A 101 -2.14 12.80 -35.99
CA THR A 101 -2.92 14.06 -35.96
C THR A 101 -4.29 13.86 -35.32
N ASP A 102 -5.06 12.84 -35.71
CA ASP A 102 -6.38 12.57 -35.12
C ASP A 102 -6.29 12.27 -33.61
N PHE A 103 -5.22 11.62 -33.17
CA PHE A 103 -4.98 11.36 -31.75
C PHE A 103 -4.62 12.64 -30.98
N ASP A 104 -3.80 13.50 -31.59
CA ASP A 104 -3.34 14.75 -30.97
C ASP A 104 -4.48 15.77 -30.85
N ASP A 105 -5.37 15.86 -31.85
CA ASP A 105 -6.56 16.71 -31.80
C ASP A 105 -7.52 16.29 -30.65
N LEU A 106 -7.59 14.99 -30.34
CA LEU A 106 -8.42 14.47 -29.24
C LEU A 106 -7.76 14.61 -27.86
N ASN A 107 -6.43 14.65 -27.82
CA ASN A 107 -5.64 14.72 -26.59
C ASN A 107 -4.94 16.08 -26.44
N GLU A 108 -5.40 17.12 -27.14
CA GLU A 108 -4.89 18.46 -26.95
C GLU A 108 -5.10 18.85 -25.48
N ILE A 109 -3.99 18.89 -24.72
CA ILE A 109 -4.00 19.34 -23.34
C ILE A 109 -3.89 20.86 -23.39
N PRO A 110 -4.92 21.62 -22.99
CA PRO A 110 -4.87 23.08 -23.09
C PRO A 110 -3.65 23.65 -22.34
N GLY A 111 -2.78 24.35 -23.06
CA GLY A 111 -1.56 24.96 -22.50
C GLY A 111 -0.30 24.08 -22.52
N TYR A 112 -0.33 22.91 -23.16
CA TYR A 112 0.86 22.07 -23.39
C TYR A 112 1.26 22.13 -24.87
N ASP A 113 2.44 22.66 -25.18
CA ASP A 113 2.93 22.84 -26.55
C ASP A 113 3.88 21.71 -27.02
N GLY A 114 4.04 20.66 -26.22
CA GLY A 114 4.92 19.54 -26.52
C GLY A 114 6.41 19.89 -26.60
N SER A 115 6.81 21.11 -26.22
CA SER A 115 8.21 21.55 -26.24
C SER A 115 8.89 21.30 -24.89
N GLU A 116 9.29 20.05 -24.66
CA GLU A 116 10.37 19.75 -23.73
C GLU A 116 11.59 19.26 -24.55
N THR A 117 12.76 19.80 -24.19
CA THR A 117 14.10 19.67 -24.78
C THR A 117 14.55 18.26 -25.16
#